data_AF-A0A852WF71-F1
#
_entry.id   AF-A0A852WF71-F1
#
_cell.length_a   1.000
_cell.length_b   1.000
_cell.length_c   1.000
_cell.angle_alpha   90.00
_cell.angle_beta   90.00
_cell.angle_gamma   90.00
#
_symmetry.space_group_name_H-M   'P 1'
#
loop_
_entity.id
_entity.type
_entity.pdbx_description
1 polymer ?
#
loop_
_entity_poly.entity_id
_entity_poly.type
_entity_poly.pdbx_seq_one_letter_code
_entity_poly.pdbx_strand_id
1 'polypeptide(L)'
;MSVPDVRATSTLGRVLLFILACILALVLPLLVMRQVFNSGGPAAAPPARTTTPAALLGATSVKAAAAAATGLAQTAEVCRLANLRQKAPLSAAEVSLAQFDKHIDAMNLLVAGKISLSVATTYWDQTRVKAAENARAFHRADQALGANAATCPALDPAVAGPAPYAQVVAIMSCARAITARTTALAQARTAVSTWEHHVHDMEMLRMGHITPAQAVAAWQKAWKTGANQLAAYDEAAAKATAIPCSLD
;
A
#
# COMPACT_ATOMS: atom_id res chain seq x y z
N MET A 1 37.34 -40.37 -41.06
CA MET A 1 37.24 -38.91 -41.25
C MET A 1 36.30 -38.39 -40.18
N SER A 2 36.85 -37.74 -39.16
CA SER A 2 36.11 -37.27 -37.98
C SER A 2 35.97 -35.75 -38.08
N VAL A 3 34.73 -35.24 -38.05
CA VAL A 3 34.43 -33.81 -37.97
C VAL A 3 34.34 -33.43 -36.49
N PRO A 4 35.07 -32.41 -36.00
CA PRO A 4 34.90 -31.95 -34.63
C PRO A 4 33.66 -31.07 -34.50
N ASP A 5 32.88 -31.36 -33.46
CA ASP A 5 31.74 -30.58 -33.01
C ASP A 5 32.21 -29.24 -32.43
N VAL A 6 31.81 -28.15 -33.07
CA VAL A 6 32.00 -26.78 -32.58
C VAL A 6 30.63 -26.12 -32.57
N ARG A 7 30.04 -25.98 -31.37
CA ARG A 7 29.23 -24.82 -30.89
C ARG A 7 28.41 -25.19 -29.66
N ALA A 8 29.02 -25.04 -28.49
CA ALA A 8 28.31 -24.99 -27.21
C ALA A 8 28.77 -23.76 -26.40
N THR A 9 28.69 -22.56 -26.99
CA THR A 9 28.95 -21.30 -26.29
C THR A 9 28.09 -20.17 -26.88
N SER A 10 26.87 -19.92 -26.37
CA SER A 10 26.19 -18.60 -26.53
C SER A 10 24.80 -18.50 -25.83
N THR A 11 24.53 -19.18 -24.73
CA THR A 11 23.31 -18.90 -23.95
C THR A 11 23.62 -18.03 -22.73
N LEU A 12 24.70 -18.34 -22.01
CA LEU A 12 25.11 -17.59 -20.82
C LEU A 12 25.45 -16.11 -21.12
N GLY A 13 26.18 -15.86 -22.21
CA GLY A 13 26.59 -14.51 -22.61
C GLY A 13 25.42 -13.59 -23.00
N ARG A 14 24.36 -14.16 -23.59
CA ARG A 14 23.15 -13.40 -23.96
C ARG A 14 22.34 -13.00 -22.72
N VAL A 15 22.22 -13.89 -21.75
CA VAL A 15 21.54 -13.59 -20.48
C VAL A 15 22.29 -12.51 -19.70
N LEU A 16 23.62 -12.57 -19.66
CA LEU A 16 24.43 -11.56 -18.95
C LEU A 16 24.30 -10.15 -19.56
N LEU A 17 24.29 -10.05 -20.90
CA LEU A 17 24.09 -8.79 -21.62
C LEU A 17 22.72 -8.17 -21.38
N PHE A 18 21.66 -8.99 -21.32
CA PHE A 18 20.31 -8.51 -21.02
C PHE A 18 20.19 -7.96 -19.59
N ILE A 19 20.78 -8.64 -18.60
CA ILE A 19 20.77 -8.18 -17.20
C ILE A 19 21.51 -6.84 -17.09
N LEU A 20 22.67 -6.70 -17.74
CA LEU A 20 23.46 -5.46 -17.71
C LEU A 20 22.69 -4.28 -18.34
N ALA A 21 21.99 -4.52 -19.45
CA ALA A 21 21.18 -3.50 -20.12
C ALA A 21 19.99 -3.03 -19.26
N CYS A 22 19.32 -3.95 -18.56
CA CYS A 22 18.23 -3.60 -17.64
C CYS A 22 18.71 -2.76 -16.45
N ILE A 23 19.88 -3.07 -15.88
CA ILE A 23 20.46 -2.29 -14.77
C ILE A 23 20.81 -0.87 -15.26
N LEU A 24 21.43 -0.75 -16.43
CA LEU A 24 21.80 0.57 -16.98
C LEU A 24 20.57 1.45 -17.24
N ALA A 25 19.49 0.87 -17.79
CA ALA A 25 18.23 1.58 -18.07
C ALA A 25 17.53 2.09 -16.81
N LEU A 26 17.72 1.43 -15.66
CA LEU A 26 17.11 1.85 -14.39
C LEU A 26 17.94 2.89 -13.62
N VAL A 27 19.27 2.84 -13.72
CA VAL A 27 20.16 3.72 -12.94
C VAL A 27 20.36 5.09 -13.61
N LEU A 28 20.39 5.15 -14.95
CA LEU A 28 20.61 6.39 -15.71
C LEU A 28 19.54 7.49 -15.43
N PRO A 29 18.24 7.21 -15.38
CA PRO A 29 17.21 8.22 -15.09
C PRO A 29 17.32 8.80 -13.68
N LEU A 30 17.73 7.98 -12.69
CA LEU A 30 17.86 8.39 -11.29
C LEU A 30 19.03 9.35 -11.05
N LEU A 31 20.12 9.23 -11.82
CA LEU A 31 21.27 10.13 -11.72
C LEU A 31 20.99 11.50 -12.35
N VAL A 32 20.18 11.56 -13.42
CA VAL A 32 19.82 12.83 -14.08
C VAL A 32 18.85 13.66 -13.24
N MET A 33 17.88 13.04 -12.55
CA MET A 33 16.96 13.75 -11.65
C MET A 33 17.66 14.43 -10.46
N ARG A 34 18.79 13.88 -9.99
CA ARG A 34 19.48 14.41 -8.81
C ARG A 34 20.24 15.71 -9.06
N GLN A 35 20.58 16.03 -10.32
CA GLN A 35 21.28 17.28 -10.67
C GLN A 35 20.34 18.48 -10.88
N VAL A 36 19.03 18.25 -11.07
CA VAL A 36 18.06 19.34 -11.30
C VAL A 36 17.60 20.03 -10.00
N PHE A 37 17.73 19.37 -8.85
CA PHE A 37 17.24 19.88 -7.56
C PHE A 37 18.28 20.59 -6.68
N ASN A 38 19.49 20.86 -7.19
CA ASN A 38 20.54 21.55 -6.42
C ASN A 38 20.85 22.95 -6.96
N SER A 39 19.82 23.78 -7.07
CA SER A 39 19.94 25.20 -7.45
C SER A 39 19.83 26.08 -6.20
N GLY A 40 20.98 26.35 -5.58
CA GLY A 40 21.11 27.39 -4.56
C GLY A 40 21.06 28.78 -5.18
N GLY A 41 20.29 29.68 -4.56
CA GLY A 41 20.21 31.11 -4.91
C GLY A 41 20.34 32.00 -3.66
N PRO A 42 20.87 33.23 -3.80
CA PRO A 42 21.50 33.99 -2.71
C PRO A 42 20.53 34.82 -1.87
N ALA A 43 21.00 35.14 -0.66
CA ALA A 43 20.35 35.95 0.36
C ALA A 43 20.10 37.40 -0.08
N ALA A 44 18.86 37.86 0.07
CA ALA A 44 18.46 39.26 -0.09
C ALA A 44 18.43 39.98 1.27
N ALA A 45 18.94 41.21 1.28
CA ALA A 45 19.09 42.09 2.44
C ALA A 45 17.75 42.60 3.00
N PRO A 46 17.67 42.93 4.31
CA PRO A 46 16.45 43.38 4.96
C PRO A 46 16.18 44.89 4.75
N PRO A 47 14.94 45.31 4.43
CA PRO A 47 14.54 46.72 4.49
C PRO A 47 14.17 47.18 5.91
N ALA A 48 14.37 48.48 6.12
CA ALA A 48 14.21 49.20 7.39
C ALA A 48 12.77 49.23 7.93
N ARG A 49 12.66 49.15 9.26
CA ARG A 49 11.41 49.21 10.01
C ARG A 49 11.00 50.66 10.27
N THR A 50 9.83 51.04 9.76
CA THR A 50 9.12 52.25 10.18
C THR A 50 8.13 51.88 11.28
N THR A 51 8.40 52.29 12.51
CA THR A 51 7.53 52.09 13.68
C THR A 51 6.45 53.18 13.74
N THR A 52 5.22 52.82 13.43
CA THR A 52 4.02 53.63 13.66
C THR A 52 3.26 53.09 14.87
N PRO A 53 3.01 53.89 15.94
CA PRO A 53 2.29 53.42 17.12
C PRO A 53 0.78 53.51 16.89
N ALA A 54 0.15 52.39 16.54
CA ALA A 54 -1.30 52.20 16.56
C ALA A 54 -1.64 50.93 17.36
N ALA A 55 -1.22 50.91 18.63
CA ALA A 55 -1.49 49.82 19.54
C ALA A 55 -2.62 50.24 20.47
N LEU A 56 -3.81 49.63 20.31
CA LEU A 56 -4.74 49.30 21.40
C LEU A 56 -6.00 48.53 20.93
N LEU A 57 -6.27 48.45 19.61
CA LEU A 57 -7.37 47.64 19.06
C LEU A 57 -6.94 46.33 18.34
N GLY A 58 -5.63 46.09 18.16
CA GLY A 58 -5.09 44.93 17.42
C GLY A 58 -4.71 43.70 18.26
N ALA A 59 -4.68 43.80 19.59
CA ALA A 59 -4.14 42.74 20.45
C ALA A 59 -5.02 41.47 20.48
N THR A 60 -6.33 41.60 20.31
CA THR A 60 -7.28 40.48 20.26
C THR A 60 -7.21 39.71 18.94
N SER A 61 -6.93 40.39 17.82
CA SER A 61 -6.85 39.76 16.49
C SER A 61 -5.62 38.86 16.34
N VAL A 62 -4.45 39.31 16.82
CA VAL A 62 -3.19 38.53 16.73
C VAL A 62 -3.26 37.23 17.56
N LYS A 63 -3.91 37.29 18.75
CA LYS A 63 -4.07 36.11 19.62
C LYS A 63 -4.98 35.05 18.99
N ALA A 64 -6.07 35.46 18.33
CA ALA A 64 -6.96 34.54 17.63
C ALA A 64 -6.27 33.86 16.44
N ALA A 65 -5.50 34.61 15.65
CA ALA A 65 -4.74 34.07 14.53
C ALA A 65 -3.67 33.05 14.98
N ALA A 66 -2.95 33.32 16.08
CA ALA A 66 -1.96 32.40 16.63
C ALA A 66 -2.59 31.10 17.17
N ALA A 67 -3.74 31.19 17.83
CA ALA A 67 -4.49 30.01 18.29
C ALA A 67 -4.99 29.15 17.10
N ALA A 68 -5.52 29.78 16.06
CA ALA A 68 -5.96 29.09 14.84
C ALA A 68 -4.79 28.39 14.12
N ALA A 69 -3.63 29.06 14.00
CA ALA A 69 -2.42 28.47 13.42
C ALA A 69 -1.93 27.24 14.21
N THR A 70 -1.97 27.31 15.54
CA THR A 70 -1.65 26.18 16.42
C THR A 70 -2.61 25.01 16.19
N GLY A 71 -3.92 25.29 16.09
CA GLY A 71 -4.94 24.29 15.81
C GLY A 71 -4.71 23.57 14.47
N LEU A 72 -4.43 24.32 13.40
CA LEU A 72 -4.14 23.75 12.07
C LEU A 72 -2.89 22.87 12.06
N ALA A 73 -1.82 23.32 12.71
CA ALA A 73 -0.59 22.53 12.82
C ALA A 73 -0.83 21.21 13.57
N GLN A 74 -1.60 21.27 14.66
CA GLN A 74 -2.00 20.07 15.41
C GLN A 74 -2.87 19.14 14.56
N THR A 75 -3.85 19.66 13.82
CA THR A 75 -4.68 18.86 12.91
C THR A 75 -3.84 18.19 11.82
N ALA A 76 -2.92 18.93 11.19
CA ALA A 76 -2.03 18.38 10.18
C ALA A 76 -1.17 17.24 10.75
N GLU A 77 -0.61 17.40 11.95
CA GLU A 77 0.17 16.36 12.60
C GLU A 77 -0.65 15.11 12.93
N VAL A 78 -1.88 15.28 13.43
CA VAL A 78 -2.80 14.16 13.68
C VAL A 78 -3.10 13.42 12.37
N CYS A 79 -3.37 14.13 11.28
CA CYS A 79 -3.62 13.53 9.97
C CYS A 79 -2.39 12.80 9.43
N ARG A 80 -1.19 13.39 9.54
CA ARG A 80 0.07 12.76 9.13
C ARG A 80 0.32 11.45 9.89
N LEU A 81 0.12 11.45 11.21
CA LEU A 81 0.26 10.25 12.04
C LEU A 81 -0.79 9.18 11.70
N ALA A 82 -2.04 9.57 11.46
CA ALA A 82 -3.09 8.64 11.02
C ALA A 82 -2.74 7.99 9.67
N ASN A 83 -2.25 8.77 8.71
CA ASN A 83 -1.77 8.30 7.41
C ASN A 83 -0.60 7.32 7.55
N LEU A 84 0.39 7.63 8.40
CA LEU A 84 1.56 6.79 8.65
C LEU A 84 1.20 5.43 9.25
N ARG A 85 0.25 5.41 10.20
CA ARG A 85 -0.17 4.18 10.89
C ARG A 85 -0.83 3.15 9.95
N GLN A 86 -1.42 3.58 8.85
CA GLN A 86 -2.03 2.67 7.86
C GLN A 86 -1.00 1.91 7.02
N LYS A 87 0.28 2.33 6.97
CA LYS A 87 1.28 1.72 6.09
C LYS A 87 1.56 0.25 6.43
N ALA A 88 1.70 -0.07 7.72
CA ALA A 88 2.01 -1.43 8.17
C ALA A 88 0.89 -2.45 7.80
N PRO A 89 -0.39 -2.24 8.14
CA PRO A 89 -1.44 -3.18 7.76
C PRO A 89 -1.67 -3.24 6.25
N LEU A 90 -1.52 -2.13 5.50
CA LEU A 90 -1.62 -2.15 4.03
C LEU A 90 -0.52 -3.02 3.40
N SER A 91 0.72 -2.87 3.86
CA SER A 91 1.85 -3.69 3.36
C SER A 91 1.68 -5.16 3.73
N ALA A 92 1.22 -5.46 4.95
CA ALA A 92 0.95 -6.84 5.35
C ALA A 92 -0.22 -7.47 4.57
N ALA A 93 -1.26 -6.69 4.28
CA ALA A 93 -2.36 -7.10 3.41
C ALA A 93 -1.86 -7.47 2.01
N GLU A 94 -1.06 -6.59 1.39
CA GLU A 94 -0.50 -6.80 0.05
C GLU A 94 0.25 -8.14 -0.05
N VAL A 95 1.12 -8.44 0.93
CA VAL A 95 1.86 -9.71 0.96
C VAL A 95 0.92 -10.93 1.06
N SER A 96 -0.08 -10.86 1.94
CA SER A 96 -1.04 -11.96 2.13
C SER A 96 -1.91 -12.17 0.89
N LEU A 97 -2.41 -11.09 0.29
CA LEU A 97 -3.31 -11.13 -0.85
C LEU A 97 -2.61 -11.44 -2.16
N ALA A 98 -1.36 -11.03 -2.36
CA ALA A 98 -0.55 -11.46 -3.50
C ALA A 98 -0.31 -12.99 -3.50
N GLN A 99 -0.30 -13.62 -2.34
CA GLN A 99 -0.21 -15.08 -2.23
C GLN A 99 -1.55 -15.75 -2.56
N PHE A 100 -2.66 -15.16 -2.09
CA PHE A 100 -4.00 -15.64 -2.42
C PHE A 100 -4.31 -15.52 -3.92
N ASP A 101 -3.91 -14.42 -4.55
CA ASP A 101 -4.03 -14.18 -5.98
C ASP A 101 -3.36 -15.28 -6.80
N LYS A 102 -2.08 -15.58 -6.52
CA LYS A 102 -1.35 -16.70 -7.16
C LYS A 102 -2.04 -18.05 -6.97
N HIS A 103 -2.66 -18.27 -5.80
CA HIS A 103 -3.40 -19.49 -5.54
C HIS A 103 -4.66 -19.59 -6.42
N ILE A 104 -5.42 -18.50 -6.53
CA ILE A 104 -6.61 -18.39 -7.38
C ILE A 104 -6.24 -18.51 -8.86
N ASP A 105 -5.11 -17.95 -9.29
CA ASP A 105 -4.62 -18.08 -10.66
C ASP A 105 -4.33 -19.53 -11.03
N ALA A 106 -3.69 -20.29 -10.14
CA ALA A 106 -3.49 -21.72 -10.35
C ALA A 106 -4.82 -22.47 -10.50
N MET A 107 -5.84 -22.12 -9.72
CA MET A 107 -7.20 -22.67 -9.87
C MET A 107 -7.80 -22.32 -11.24
N ASN A 108 -7.72 -21.06 -11.64
CA ASN A 108 -8.23 -20.57 -12.93
C ASN A 108 -7.55 -21.30 -14.11
N LEU A 109 -6.22 -21.44 -14.07
CA LEU A 109 -5.45 -22.14 -15.09
C LEU A 109 -5.80 -23.63 -15.16
N LEU A 110 -5.98 -24.28 -14.02
CA LEU A 110 -6.37 -25.70 -13.96
C LEU A 110 -7.75 -25.91 -14.60
N VAL A 111 -8.75 -25.11 -14.20
CA VAL A 111 -10.12 -25.22 -14.72
C VAL A 111 -10.19 -24.89 -16.22
N ALA A 112 -9.34 -23.98 -16.70
CA ALA A 112 -9.20 -23.69 -18.12
C ALA A 112 -8.43 -24.77 -18.91
N GLY A 113 -7.95 -25.84 -18.27
CA GLY A 113 -7.14 -26.90 -18.90
C GLY A 113 -5.74 -26.45 -19.32
N LYS A 114 -5.26 -25.30 -18.81
CA LYS A 114 -3.94 -24.73 -19.17
C LYS A 114 -2.78 -25.33 -18.39
N ILE A 115 -3.06 -25.93 -17.23
CA ILE A 115 -2.09 -26.68 -16.43
C ILE A 115 -2.70 -28.02 -16.00
N SER A 116 -1.85 -29.01 -15.73
CA SER A 116 -2.28 -30.27 -15.13
C SER A 116 -2.59 -30.11 -13.64
N LEU A 117 -3.31 -31.08 -13.07
CA LEU A 117 -3.51 -31.13 -11.62
C LEU A 117 -2.18 -31.18 -10.85
N SER A 118 -1.18 -31.94 -11.32
CA SER A 118 0.13 -32.01 -10.67
C SER A 118 0.87 -30.68 -10.62
N VAL A 119 0.77 -29.87 -11.69
CA VAL A 119 1.33 -28.52 -11.72
C VAL A 119 0.56 -27.60 -10.76
N ALA A 120 -0.78 -27.68 -10.74
CA ALA A 120 -1.61 -26.92 -9.82
C ALA A 120 -1.29 -27.24 -8.35
N THR A 121 -1.13 -28.52 -8.00
CA THR A 121 -0.71 -28.97 -6.65
C THR A 121 0.63 -28.36 -6.25
N THR A 122 1.60 -28.31 -7.17
CA THR A 122 2.90 -27.67 -6.89
C THR A 122 2.74 -26.18 -6.54
N TYR A 123 1.91 -25.45 -7.28
CA TYR A 123 1.59 -24.05 -6.96
C TYR A 123 0.86 -23.90 -5.62
N TRP A 124 -0.10 -24.77 -5.33
CA TRP A 124 -0.83 -24.73 -4.06
C TRP A 124 0.05 -25.05 -2.86
N ASP A 125 0.98 -26.00 -2.99
CA ASP A 125 1.96 -26.29 -1.95
C ASP A 125 2.86 -25.09 -1.69
N GLN A 126 3.33 -24.41 -2.74
CA GLN A 126 4.14 -23.19 -2.62
C GLN A 126 3.36 -22.02 -2.00
N THR A 127 2.11 -21.82 -2.43
CA THR A 127 1.25 -20.72 -1.94
C THR A 127 0.68 -20.97 -0.56
N ARG A 128 0.68 -22.22 -0.06
CA ARG A 128 0.31 -22.51 1.33
C ARG A 128 1.42 -22.17 2.32
N VAL A 129 2.69 -22.31 1.91
CA VAL A 129 3.84 -22.03 2.77
C VAL A 129 3.81 -20.56 3.19
N LYS A 130 3.86 -20.30 4.51
CA LYS A 130 3.73 -18.98 5.16
C LYS A 130 2.36 -18.29 5.03
N ALA A 131 1.37 -18.89 4.38
CA ALA A 131 0.07 -18.24 4.19
C ALA A 131 -0.59 -17.86 5.51
N ALA A 132 -0.63 -18.79 6.46
CA ALA A 132 -1.15 -18.54 7.79
C ALA A 132 -0.33 -17.50 8.58
N GLU A 133 0.99 -17.43 8.35
CA GLU A 133 1.87 -16.46 9.00
C GLU A 133 1.66 -15.04 8.45
N ASN A 134 1.48 -14.91 7.13
CA ASN A 134 1.18 -13.66 6.45
C ASN A 134 -0.21 -13.12 6.85
N ALA A 135 -1.23 -13.99 6.91
CA ALA A 135 -2.56 -13.63 7.41
C ALA A 135 -2.49 -13.15 8.87
N ARG A 136 -1.77 -13.86 9.75
CA ARG A 136 -1.54 -13.40 11.13
C ARG A 136 -0.76 -12.09 11.21
N ALA A 137 0.20 -11.86 10.32
CA ALA A 137 0.95 -10.61 10.27
C ALA A 137 0.03 -9.42 9.92
N PHE A 138 -0.87 -9.60 8.95
CA PHE A 138 -1.92 -8.64 8.65
C PHE A 138 -2.81 -8.37 9.86
N HIS A 139 -3.38 -9.41 10.49
CA HIS A 139 -4.25 -9.25 11.65
C HIS A 139 -3.59 -8.52 12.81
N ARG A 140 -2.30 -8.82 13.11
CA ARG A 140 -1.55 -8.09 14.15
C ARG A 140 -1.39 -6.61 13.81
N ALA A 141 -1.03 -6.30 12.56
CA ALA A 141 -0.87 -4.91 12.11
C ALA A 141 -2.21 -4.15 12.10
N ASP A 142 -3.30 -4.82 11.72
CA ASP A 142 -4.64 -4.25 11.69
C ASP A 142 -5.19 -4.02 13.10
N GLN A 143 -4.98 -4.97 14.02
CA GLN A 143 -5.31 -4.80 15.43
C GLN A 143 -4.53 -3.63 16.05
N ALA A 144 -3.23 -3.51 15.74
CA ALA A 144 -2.42 -2.38 16.20
C ALA A 144 -2.96 -1.04 15.67
N LEU A 145 -3.44 -0.99 14.43
CA LEU A 145 -4.13 0.18 13.89
C LEU A 145 -5.43 0.46 14.66
N GLY A 146 -6.28 -0.55 14.88
CA GLY A 146 -7.56 -0.42 15.58
C GLY A 146 -7.45 0.00 17.05
N ALA A 147 -6.36 -0.38 17.74
CA ALA A 147 -6.07 0.07 19.10
C ALA A 147 -5.74 1.57 19.19
N ASN A 148 -5.46 2.23 18.06
CA ASN A 148 -5.17 3.65 17.97
C ASN A 148 -6.36 4.40 17.35
N ALA A 149 -7.21 5.01 18.18
CA ALA A 149 -8.42 5.71 17.73
C ALA A 149 -8.19 7.04 16.99
N ALA A 150 -6.93 7.48 16.83
CA ALA A 150 -6.62 8.76 16.21
C ALA A 150 -6.91 8.72 14.70
N THR A 151 -7.99 9.37 14.30
CA THR A 151 -8.36 9.64 12.90
C THR A 151 -7.97 11.06 12.51
N CYS A 152 -7.80 11.32 11.21
CA CYS A 152 -7.66 12.68 10.70
C CYS A 152 -9.00 13.39 10.86
N PRO A 153 -9.13 14.40 11.74
CA PRO A 153 -10.42 15.03 12.01
C PRO A 153 -10.87 15.85 10.80
N ALA A 154 -12.19 15.99 10.64
CA ALA A 154 -12.74 16.99 9.74
C ALA A 154 -12.28 18.39 10.21
N LEU A 155 -11.89 19.24 9.26
CA LEU A 155 -11.46 20.58 9.58
C LEU A 155 -12.68 21.46 9.88
N ASP A 156 -12.70 22.10 11.04
CA ASP A 156 -13.74 23.05 11.42
C ASP A 156 -13.75 24.24 10.43
N PRO A 157 -14.89 24.59 9.81
CA PRO A 157 -15.00 25.75 8.92
C PRO A 157 -14.49 27.06 9.54
N ALA A 158 -14.67 27.27 10.84
CA ALA A 158 -14.18 28.47 11.54
C ALA A 158 -12.64 28.52 11.62
N VAL A 159 -11.99 27.35 11.65
CA VAL A 159 -10.53 27.21 11.61
C VAL A 159 -10.02 27.27 10.16
N ALA A 160 -10.77 26.69 9.22
CA ALA A 160 -10.42 26.64 7.80
C ALA A 160 -10.51 28.02 7.10
N GLY A 161 -11.52 28.82 7.42
CA GLY A 161 -11.79 30.12 6.78
C GLY A 161 -10.60 31.09 6.79
N PRO A 162 -9.95 31.35 7.93
CA PRO A 162 -8.79 32.24 8.00
C PRO A 162 -7.44 31.57 7.66
N ALA A 163 -7.42 30.26 7.39
CA ALA A 163 -6.20 29.50 7.18
C ALA A 163 -5.57 29.73 5.80
N PRO A 164 -4.25 29.54 5.64
CA PRO A 164 -3.63 29.47 4.32
C PRO A 164 -4.25 28.37 3.48
N TYR A 165 -4.76 28.72 2.29
CA TYR A 165 -5.47 27.79 1.40
C TYR A 165 -4.70 26.49 1.13
N ALA A 166 -3.38 26.58 0.90
CA ALA A 166 -2.53 25.43 0.67
C ALA A 166 -2.53 24.42 1.84
N GLN A 167 -2.56 24.91 3.09
CA GLN A 167 -2.58 24.05 4.28
C GLN A 167 -3.94 23.34 4.42
N VAL A 168 -5.04 24.05 4.16
CA VAL A 168 -6.39 23.47 4.14
C VAL A 168 -6.48 22.36 3.09
N VAL A 169 -6.01 22.62 1.86
CA VAL A 169 -5.99 21.64 0.78
C VAL A 169 -5.14 20.41 1.15
N ALA A 170 -3.98 20.60 1.77
CA ALA A 170 -3.12 19.49 2.17
C ALA A 170 -3.77 18.59 3.24
N ILE A 171 -4.40 19.17 4.26
CA ILE A 171 -5.17 18.45 5.28
C ILE A 171 -6.32 17.68 4.64
N MET A 172 -7.13 18.34 3.79
CA MET A 172 -8.26 17.70 3.12
C MET A 172 -7.82 16.56 2.19
N SER A 173 -6.71 16.73 1.45
CA SER A 173 -6.17 15.66 0.60
C SER A 173 -5.72 14.46 1.42
N CYS A 174 -5.04 14.69 2.54
CA CYS A 174 -4.63 13.62 3.44
C CYS A 174 -5.83 12.89 4.06
N ALA A 175 -6.87 13.62 4.47
CA ALA A 175 -8.11 13.03 4.96
C ALA A 175 -8.73 12.08 3.91
N ARG A 176 -8.82 12.51 2.65
CA ARG A 176 -9.31 11.66 1.54
C ARG A 176 -8.44 10.42 1.32
N ALA A 177 -7.12 10.56 1.36
CA ALA A 177 -6.19 9.44 1.25
C ALA A 177 -6.42 8.40 2.36
N ILE A 178 -6.57 8.85 3.61
CA ILE A 178 -6.84 8.01 4.77
C ILE A 178 -8.18 7.27 4.63
N THR A 179 -9.23 7.94 4.14
CA THR A 179 -10.52 7.30 3.86
C THR A 179 -10.38 6.21 2.80
N ALA A 180 -9.72 6.49 1.67
CA ALA A 180 -9.52 5.49 0.61
C ALA A 180 -8.72 4.28 1.10
N ARG A 181 -7.65 4.51 1.88
CA ARG A 181 -6.87 3.45 2.53
C ARG A 181 -7.69 2.64 3.54
N THR A 182 -8.59 3.28 4.28
CA THR A 182 -9.52 2.59 5.19
C THR A 182 -10.44 1.65 4.43
N THR A 183 -10.95 2.08 3.27
CA THR A 183 -11.74 1.21 2.38
C THR A 183 -10.92 0.03 1.88
N ALA A 184 -9.67 0.25 1.44
CA ALA A 184 -8.78 -0.83 1.02
C ALA A 184 -8.51 -1.84 2.15
N LEU A 185 -8.26 -1.37 3.38
CA LEU A 185 -8.10 -2.23 4.55
C LEU A 185 -9.37 -3.01 4.88
N ALA A 186 -10.57 -2.42 4.71
CA ALA A 186 -11.82 -3.14 4.91
C ALA A 186 -11.97 -4.31 3.91
N GLN A 187 -11.68 -4.08 2.62
CA GLN A 187 -11.67 -5.14 1.62
C GLN A 187 -10.59 -6.20 1.92
N ALA A 188 -9.41 -5.77 2.38
CA ALA A 188 -8.35 -6.67 2.77
C ALA A 188 -8.76 -7.60 3.93
N ARG A 189 -9.46 -7.09 4.97
CA ARG A 189 -9.96 -7.94 6.07
C ARG A 189 -10.85 -9.06 5.57
N THR A 190 -11.77 -8.75 4.66
CA THR A 190 -12.68 -9.74 4.08
C THR A 190 -11.94 -10.78 3.25
N ALA A 191 -11.02 -10.34 2.38
CA ALA A 191 -10.24 -11.23 1.52
C ALA A 191 -9.25 -12.11 2.32
N VAL A 192 -8.50 -11.53 3.26
CA VAL A 192 -7.55 -12.26 4.11
C VAL A 192 -8.26 -13.27 5.00
N SER A 193 -9.45 -12.95 5.55
CA SER A 193 -10.22 -13.91 6.35
C SER A 193 -10.68 -15.12 5.52
N THR A 194 -11.08 -14.90 4.26
CA THR A 194 -11.44 -16.00 3.35
C THR A 194 -10.22 -16.85 3.01
N TRP A 195 -9.08 -16.20 2.75
CA TRP A 195 -7.82 -16.89 2.48
C TRP A 195 -7.36 -17.73 3.68
N GLU A 196 -7.42 -17.19 4.89
CA GLU A 196 -7.03 -17.87 6.12
C GLU A 196 -7.89 -19.12 6.37
N HIS A 197 -9.22 -19.02 6.21
CA HIS A 197 -10.11 -20.17 6.31
C HIS A 197 -9.77 -21.24 5.26
N HIS A 198 -9.50 -20.83 4.02
CA HIS A 198 -9.11 -21.76 2.97
C HIS A 198 -7.82 -22.52 3.31
N VAL A 199 -6.79 -21.80 3.78
CA VAL A 199 -5.53 -22.41 4.24
C VAL A 199 -5.77 -23.38 5.40
N HIS A 200 -6.64 -23.02 6.34
CA HIS A 200 -7.02 -23.92 7.43
C HIS A 200 -7.69 -25.20 6.90
N ASP A 201 -8.64 -25.11 5.97
CA ASP A 201 -9.28 -26.27 5.35
C ASP A 201 -8.27 -27.18 4.64
N MET A 202 -7.26 -26.60 3.96
CA MET A 202 -6.17 -27.37 3.36
C MET A 202 -5.38 -28.16 4.41
N GLU A 203 -5.11 -27.57 5.57
CA GLU A 203 -4.45 -28.26 6.68
C GLU A 203 -5.35 -29.33 7.31
N MET A 204 -6.65 -29.06 7.45
CA MET A 204 -7.61 -30.05 7.95
C MET A 204 -7.73 -31.26 7.03
N LEU A 205 -7.69 -31.06 5.72
CA LEU A 205 -7.63 -32.15 4.75
C LEU A 205 -6.34 -32.96 4.91
N ARG A 206 -5.19 -32.28 5.04
CA ARG A 206 -3.88 -32.94 5.22
C ARG A 206 -3.83 -33.78 6.49
N MET A 207 -4.47 -33.31 7.57
CA MET A 207 -4.57 -34.03 8.84
C MET A 207 -5.66 -35.12 8.85
N GLY A 208 -6.44 -35.25 7.78
CA GLY A 208 -7.52 -36.24 7.68
C GLY A 208 -8.78 -35.89 8.47
N HIS A 209 -8.92 -34.64 8.93
CA HIS A 209 -10.10 -34.18 9.68
C HIS A 209 -11.30 -33.85 8.79
N ILE A 210 -11.07 -33.56 7.51
CA ILE A 210 -12.13 -33.45 6.50
C ILE A 210 -11.85 -34.38 5.33
N THR A 211 -12.91 -34.88 4.71
CA THR A 211 -12.81 -35.73 3.52
C THR A 211 -12.44 -34.91 2.28
N PRO A 212 -11.83 -35.52 1.25
CA PRO A 212 -11.59 -34.84 -0.04
C PRO A 212 -12.86 -34.23 -0.65
N ALA A 213 -14.01 -34.89 -0.52
CA ALA A 213 -15.27 -34.37 -1.04
C ALA A 213 -15.73 -33.09 -0.32
N GLN A 214 -15.60 -33.04 1.02
CA GLN A 214 -15.87 -31.84 1.81
C GLN A 214 -14.91 -30.70 1.43
N ALA A 215 -13.62 -30.99 1.30
CA ALA A 215 -12.60 -30.01 0.92
C ALA A 215 -12.90 -29.40 -0.45
N VAL A 216 -13.19 -30.23 -1.47
CA VAL A 216 -13.55 -29.76 -2.81
C VAL A 216 -14.77 -28.83 -2.79
N ALA A 217 -15.83 -29.19 -2.06
CA ALA A 217 -17.02 -28.36 -1.95
C ALA A 217 -16.71 -27.01 -1.27
N ALA A 218 -15.93 -27.01 -0.19
CA ALA A 218 -15.48 -25.80 0.49
C ALA A 218 -14.61 -24.92 -0.43
N TRP A 219 -13.65 -25.51 -1.12
CA TRP A 219 -12.73 -24.82 -2.03
C TRP A 219 -13.45 -24.19 -3.23
N GLN A 220 -14.41 -24.87 -3.83
CA GLN A 220 -15.20 -24.32 -4.94
C GLN A 220 -15.96 -23.06 -4.53
N LYS A 221 -16.53 -23.05 -3.32
CA LYS A 221 -17.21 -21.87 -2.76
C LYS A 221 -16.21 -20.74 -2.44
N ALA A 222 -15.10 -21.08 -1.79
CA ALA A 222 -14.07 -20.12 -1.40
C ALA A 222 -13.38 -19.48 -2.62
N TRP A 223 -13.15 -20.23 -3.70
CA TRP A 223 -12.49 -19.74 -4.91
C TRP A 223 -13.25 -18.59 -5.58
N LYS A 224 -14.55 -18.78 -5.88
CA LYS A 224 -15.37 -17.72 -6.51
C LYS A 224 -15.52 -16.50 -5.61
N THR A 225 -15.71 -16.76 -4.31
CA THR A 225 -15.83 -15.70 -3.30
C THR A 225 -14.54 -14.90 -3.19
N GLY A 226 -13.40 -15.59 -3.10
CA GLY A 226 -12.07 -15.02 -3.02
C GLY A 226 -11.71 -14.20 -4.25
N ALA A 227 -12.02 -14.70 -5.46
CA ALA A 227 -11.74 -13.97 -6.71
C ALA A 227 -12.46 -12.61 -6.73
N ASN A 228 -13.74 -12.58 -6.33
CA ASN A 228 -14.49 -11.32 -6.24
C ASN A 228 -13.94 -10.39 -5.16
N GLN A 229 -13.49 -10.94 -4.03
CA GLN A 229 -12.91 -10.15 -2.94
C GLN A 229 -11.54 -9.56 -3.30
N LEU A 230 -10.70 -10.30 -4.03
CA LEU A 230 -9.43 -9.79 -4.55
C LEU A 230 -9.68 -8.64 -5.53
N ALA A 231 -10.60 -8.81 -6.48
CA ALA A 231 -10.96 -7.72 -7.39
C ALA A 231 -11.45 -6.46 -6.65
N ALA A 232 -12.27 -6.62 -5.61
CA ALA A 232 -12.73 -5.51 -4.77
C ALA A 232 -11.58 -4.85 -3.97
N TYR A 233 -10.64 -5.66 -3.47
CA TYR A 233 -9.43 -5.15 -2.82
C TYR A 233 -8.55 -4.38 -3.81
N ASP A 234 -8.28 -4.92 -4.99
CA ASP A 234 -7.42 -4.30 -6.01
C ASP A 234 -8.00 -2.96 -6.47
N GLU A 235 -9.31 -2.89 -6.70
CA GLU A 235 -9.99 -1.64 -7.02
C GLU A 235 -9.82 -0.60 -5.90
N ALA A 236 -10.01 -1.01 -4.64
CA ALA A 236 -9.86 -0.12 -3.49
C ALA A 236 -8.40 0.31 -3.26
N ALA A 237 -7.44 -0.60 -3.45
CA ALA A 237 -6.00 -0.35 -3.33
C ALA A 237 -5.51 0.61 -4.43
N ALA A 238 -5.98 0.43 -5.66
CA ALA A 238 -5.70 1.35 -6.76
C ALA A 238 -6.22 2.77 -6.45
N LYS A 239 -7.46 2.90 -5.96
CA LYS A 239 -8.01 4.20 -5.52
C LYS A 239 -7.21 4.81 -4.38
N ALA A 240 -6.80 4.01 -3.39
CA ALA A 240 -5.99 4.47 -2.27
C ALA A 240 -4.59 4.96 -2.69
N THR A 241 -4.01 4.34 -3.72
CA THR A 241 -2.71 4.75 -4.30
C THR A 241 -2.83 6.04 -5.11
N ALA A 242 -3.93 6.23 -5.84
CA ALA A 242 -4.17 7.40 -6.66
C ALA A 242 -4.36 8.70 -5.88
N ILE A 243 -4.65 8.64 -4.58
CA ILE A 243 -4.90 9.81 -3.72
C ILE A 243 -3.75 9.97 -2.73
N PRO A 244 -2.76 10.84 -3.01
CA PRO A 244 -1.66 11.08 -2.09
C PRO A 244 -2.09 11.92 -0.88
N CYS A 245 -1.50 11.63 0.28
CA CYS A 245 -1.51 12.53 1.42
C CYS A 245 -0.43 13.60 1.22
N SER A 246 -0.81 14.86 1.13
CA SER A 246 0.12 15.98 0.89
C SER A 246 0.84 16.48 2.17
N LEU A 247 0.74 15.71 3.26
CA LEU A 247 1.38 16.00 4.55
C LEU A 247 2.55 15.04 4.86
N ASP A 248 2.83 14.11 3.94
CA ASP A 248 3.94 13.16 4.03
C ASP A 248 5.29 13.81 3.67
#